data_AF-A0A9J7XU78-F1
#
_entry.id   AF-A0A9J7XU78-F1
#
_cell.length_a   1.000
_cell.length_b   1.000
_cell.length_c   1.000
_cell.angle_alpha   90.00
_cell.angle_beta   90.00
_cell.angle_gamma   90.00
#
_symmetry.space_group_name_H-M   'P 1'
#
loop_
_entity.id
_entity.type
_entity.pdbx_description
1 polymer ?
#
loop_
_entity_poly.entity_id
_entity_poly.type
_entity_poly.pdbx_seq_one_letter_code
_entity_poly.pdbx_strand_id
1 'polypeptide(L)'
;LKLENALQDQGEKPSTYLHRLHVMLSATIRRGGVTEAEWSRYLLKQFCRGCWDNSLIADLQLDGRKISPPSFAELVVLIRTAEDKQSLKEERMRKHLGLNKHAPVPVKFRMTTHQQSVYSSDVP
;
A
#
# COMPACT_ATOMS: atom_id res chain seq x y z
N LEU A 1 27.21 -1.43 12.81
CA LEU A 1 25.90 -1.32 12.14
C LEU A 1 25.33 0.05 12.46
N LYS A 2 25.34 0.98 11.50
CA LYS A 2 24.86 2.36 11.71
C LYS A 2 23.35 2.39 11.48
N LEU A 3 22.61 1.97 12.50
CA LEU A 3 21.15 1.95 12.50
C LEU A 3 20.56 3.38 12.48
N GLU A 4 21.37 4.34 12.92
CA GLU A 4 21.04 5.76 13.06
C GLU A 4 20.70 6.48 11.75
N ASN A 5 20.58 5.83 10.58
CA ASN A 5 20.06 6.45 9.34
C ASN A 5 19.33 5.45 8.42
N ALA A 6 18.77 4.35 8.95
CA ALA A 6 18.03 3.41 8.10
C ALA A 6 16.69 4.01 7.66
N LEU A 7 16.66 4.68 6.50
CA LEU A 7 15.45 5.24 5.89
C LEU A 7 14.64 4.16 5.17
N GLN A 8 13.36 4.40 4.97
CA GLN A 8 12.50 3.60 4.10
C GLN A 8 13.04 3.65 2.66
N ASP A 9 13.02 2.52 1.98
CA ASP A 9 13.47 2.44 0.58
C ASP A 9 12.37 2.91 -0.37
N GLN A 10 12.75 3.34 -1.58
CA GLN A 10 11.77 3.79 -2.58
C GLN A 10 10.79 2.67 -2.95
N GLY A 11 9.49 2.93 -2.81
CA GLY A 11 8.43 1.96 -3.09
C GLY A 11 8.28 0.86 -2.03
N GLU A 12 9.10 0.87 -0.97
CA GLU A 12 8.90 0.01 0.20
C GLU A 12 7.61 0.43 0.90
N LYS A 13 6.79 -0.54 1.34
CA LYS A 13 5.62 -0.24 2.18
C LYS A 13 6.07 0.08 3.62
N PRO A 14 5.39 0.98 4.34
CA PRO A 14 5.65 1.23 5.76
C PRO A 14 5.76 -0.05 6.62
N SER A 15 4.89 -1.04 6.43
CA SER A 15 4.94 -2.30 7.19
C SER A 15 6.16 -3.17 6.87
N THR A 16 6.61 -3.19 5.61
CA THR A 16 7.86 -3.85 5.20
C THR A 16 9.06 -3.15 5.82
N TYR A 17 9.10 -1.82 5.76
CA TYR A 17 10.13 -1.01 6.39
C TYR A 17 10.22 -1.27 7.90
N LEU A 18 9.08 -1.30 8.59
CA LEU A 18 9.03 -1.61 10.03
C LEU A 18 9.64 -2.98 10.33
N HIS A 19 9.31 -4.00 9.53
CA HIS A 19 9.86 -5.34 9.71
C HIS A 19 11.38 -5.37 9.50
N ARG A 20 11.88 -4.67 8.48
CA ARG A 20 13.32 -4.54 8.23
C ARG A 20 14.03 -3.87 9.41
N LEU A 21 13.46 -2.79 9.95
CA LEU A 21 13.97 -2.14 11.16
C LEU A 21 14.03 -3.11 12.35
N HIS A 22 12.96 -3.88 12.59
CA HIS A 22 12.92 -4.88 13.65
C HIS A 22 14.09 -5.87 13.51
N VAL A 23 14.28 -6.46 12.33
CA VAL A 23 15.36 -7.44 12.08
C VAL A 23 16.74 -6.82 12.32
N MET A 24 16.98 -5.60 11.83
CA MET A 24 18.25 -4.90 12.02
C MET A 24 18.54 -4.56 13.48
N LEU A 25 17.51 -4.12 14.23
CA LEU A 25 17.61 -3.82 15.66
C LEU A 25 17.90 -5.09 16.46
N SER A 26 17.18 -6.18 16.20
CA SER A 26 17.39 -7.46 16.87
C SER A 26 18.79 -8.02 16.61
N ALA A 27 19.34 -7.85 15.40
CA ALA A 27 20.72 -8.25 15.11
C ALA A 27 21.77 -7.44 15.90
N THR A 28 21.47 -6.18 16.21
CA THR A 28 22.38 -5.26 16.92
C THR A 28 22.32 -5.43 18.43
N ILE A 29 21.14 -5.76 18.99
CA ILE A 29 20.86 -5.77 20.43
C ILE A 29 21.27 -7.08 21.13
N ARG A 30 21.56 -8.16 20.40
CA ARG A 30 22.15 -9.40 21.00
C ARG A 30 23.48 -9.18 21.75
N ARG A 31 23.99 -7.95 21.84
CA ARG A 31 25.24 -7.55 22.50
C ARG A 31 25.04 -6.74 23.80
N GLY A 32 23.80 -6.43 24.21
CA GLY A 32 23.55 -5.66 25.44
C GLY A 32 22.11 -5.83 25.96
N GLY A 33 21.95 -5.89 27.29
CA GLY A 33 20.68 -6.18 27.99
C GLY A 33 19.64 -5.06 27.90
N VAL A 34 19.06 -4.86 26.71
CA VAL A 34 17.95 -3.93 26.48
C VAL A 34 16.62 -4.64 26.76
N THR A 35 15.75 -4.01 27.53
CA THR A 35 14.40 -4.53 27.81
C THR A 35 13.49 -4.42 26.59
N GLU A 36 12.43 -5.23 26.51
CA GLU A 36 11.45 -5.16 25.43
C GLU A 36 10.82 -3.75 25.30
N ALA A 37 10.53 -3.11 26.43
CA ALA A 37 9.97 -1.76 26.45
C ALA A 37 10.93 -0.71 25.86
N GLU A 38 12.23 -0.80 26.16
CA GLU A 38 13.25 0.06 25.55
C GLU A 38 13.37 -0.20 24.05
N TRP A 39 13.37 -1.47 23.67
CA TRP A 39 13.44 -1.89 22.28
C TRP A 39 12.26 -1.33 21.47
N SER A 40 11.03 -1.45 21.98
CA SER A 40 9.83 -0.91 21.32
C SER A 40 9.88 0.62 21.19
N ARG A 41 10.44 1.31 22.20
CA ARG A 41 10.66 2.76 22.12
C ARG A 41 11.66 3.12 21.03
N TYR A 42 12.78 2.40 20.95
CA TYR A 42 13.77 2.63 19.91
C TYR A 42 13.21 2.35 18.53
N LEU A 43 12.52 1.22 18.34
CA LEU A 43 11.91 0.88 17.06
C LEU A 43 10.94 1.97 16.60
N LEU A 44 10.01 2.40 17.47
CA LEU A 44 9.02 3.42 17.11
C LEU A 44 9.69 4.76 16.77
N LYS A 45 10.70 5.18 17.54
CA LYS A 45 11.47 6.40 17.26
C LYS A 45 12.16 6.32 15.89
N GLN A 46 12.79 5.19 15.56
CA GLN A 46 13.44 5.00 14.27
C GLN A 46 12.44 4.97 13.12
N PHE A 47 11.32 4.27 13.31
CA PHE A 47 10.24 4.21 12.33
C PHE A 47 9.71 5.61 11.99
N CYS A 48 9.34 6.41 12.99
CA CYS A 48 8.83 7.77 12.76
C CYS A 48 9.83 8.69 12.05
N ARG A 49 11.13 8.46 12.18
CA ARG A 49 12.15 9.30 11.56
C ARG A 49 12.47 8.90 10.12
N GLY A 50 12.39 7.60 9.80
CA GLY A 50 12.78 7.09 8.49
C GLY A 50 11.62 6.70 7.57
N CYS A 51 10.39 6.62 8.09
CA CYS A 51 9.20 6.40 7.27
C CYS A 51 8.84 7.66 6.48
N TRP A 52 8.51 7.48 5.20
CA TRP A 52 8.19 8.58 4.28
C TRP A 52 6.71 8.98 4.29
N ASP A 53 5.86 8.17 4.92
CA ASP A 53 4.43 8.41 5.00
C ASP A 53 4.07 9.23 6.26
N ASN A 54 4.24 10.55 6.14
CA ASN A 54 3.91 11.49 7.22
C ASN A 54 2.41 11.49 7.56
N SER A 55 1.54 11.22 6.58
CA SER A 55 0.09 11.10 6.82
C SER A 55 -0.23 9.91 7.71
N LEU A 56 0.39 8.75 7.46
CA LEU A 56 0.23 7.56 8.29
C LEU A 56 0.74 7.78 9.71
N ILE A 57 1.89 8.43 9.86
CA ILE A 57 2.45 8.81 11.18
C ILE A 57 1.46 9.69 11.96
N ALA A 58 0.89 10.70 11.29
CA ALA A 58 -0.07 11.63 11.89
C ALA A 58 -1.41 10.96 12.23
N ASP A 59 -1.98 10.19 11.29
CA ASP A 59 -3.27 9.50 11.46
C ASP A 59 -3.24 8.51 12.63
N LEU A 60 -2.12 7.82 12.81
CA LEU A 60 -1.91 6.87 13.92
C LEU A 60 -1.39 7.54 15.20
N GLN A 61 -1.05 8.83 15.15
CA GLN A 61 -0.47 9.62 16.25
C GLN A 61 0.81 8.98 16.82
N LEU A 62 1.66 8.44 15.94
CA LEU A 62 2.81 7.63 16.36
C LEU A 62 3.84 8.43 17.16
N ASP A 63 4.00 9.72 16.89
CA ASP A 63 4.87 10.61 17.67
C ASP A 63 4.47 10.67 19.16
N GLY A 64 3.17 10.76 19.44
CA GLY A 64 2.64 10.78 20.81
C GLY A 64 2.79 9.45 21.54
N ARG A 65 2.88 8.33 20.80
CA ARG A 65 3.03 6.99 21.36
C ARG A 65 4.48 6.63 21.73
N LYS A 66 5.47 7.47 21.42
CA LYS A 66 6.90 7.20 21.72
C LYS A 66 7.22 7.03 23.20
N ILE A 67 6.40 7.58 24.09
CA ILE A 67 6.55 7.47 25.56
C ILE A 67 6.14 6.07 26.03
N SER A 68 5.00 5.59 25.54
CA SER A 68 4.44 4.27 25.82
C SER A 68 4.14 3.56 24.50
N PRO A 69 5.16 2.98 23.85
CA PRO A 69 5.00 2.40 22.53
C PRO A 69 4.15 1.13 22.59
N PRO A 70 3.33 0.86 21.56
CA PRO A 70 2.73 -0.45 21.39
C PRO A 70 3.81 -1.53 21.25
N SER A 71 3.45 -2.78 21.55
CA SER A 71 4.26 -3.93 21.19
C SER A 71 4.48 -3.99 19.67
N PHE A 72 5.48 -4.75 19.23
CA PHE A 72 5.74 -4.91 17.81
C PHE A 72 4.51 -5.45 17.04
N ALA A 73 3.85 -6.47 17.60
CA ALA A 73 2.68 -7.08 16.97
C ALA A 73 1.53 -6.06 16.81
N GLU A 74 1.25 -5.28 17.85
CA GLU A 74 0.24 -4.23 17.81
C GLU A 74 0.60 -3.15 16.77
N LEU A 75 1.87 -2.72 16.73
CA LEU A 75 2.32 -1.72 15.76
C LEU A 75 2.18 -2.22 14.31
N VAL A 76 2.50 -3.50 14.06
CA VAL A 76 2.32 -4.13 12.74
C VAL A 76 0.84 -4.12 12.33
N VAL A 77 -0.08 -4.46 13.24
CA VAL A 77 -1.52 -4.44 12.97
C VAL A 77 -2.01 -3.02 12.67
N LEU A 78 -1.60 -2.03 13.46
CA LEU A 78 -1.96 -0.62 13.25
C LEU A 78 -1.53 -0.13 11.87
N ILE A 79 -0.27 -0.36 11.50
CA ILE A 79 0.27 0.10 10.21
C ILE A 79 -0.42 -0.59 9.05
N ARG A 80 -0.56 -1.92 9.06
CA ARG A 80 -1.21 -2.66 7.97
C ARG A 80 -2.67 -2.23 7.78
N THR A 81 -3.38 -2.01 8.89
CA THR A 81 -4.76 -1.52 8.85
C THR A 81 -4.85 -0.12 8.21
N ALA A 82 -3.90 0.77 8.53
CA ALA A 82 -3.81 2.08 7.91
C ALA A 82 -3.46 2.00 6.41
N GLU A 83 -2.51 1.16 6.03
CA GLU A 83 -2.14 0.88 4.63
C GLU A 83 -3.33 0.36 3.82
N ASP A 84 -4.11 -0.57 4.38
CA ASP A 84 -5.30 -1.12 3.72
C ASP A 84 -6.38 -0.03 3.55
N LYS A 85 -6.62 0.78 4.59
CA LYS A 85 -7.55 1.91 4.53
C LYS A 85 -7.14 2.92 3.45
N GLN A 86 -5.86 3.23 3.35
CA GLN A 86 -5.33 4.12 2.32
C GLN A 86 -5.48 3.52 0.92
N SER A 87 -5.15 2.24 0.76
CA SER A 87 -5.29 1.51 -0.51
C SER A 87 -6.74 1.53 -1.01
N LEU A 88 -7.71 1.30 -0.12
CA LEU A 88 -9.14 1.37 -0.45
C LEU A 88 -9.60 2.79 -0.80
N LYS A 89 -9.06 3.81 -0.13
CA LYS A 89 -9.35 5.22 -0.44
C LYS A 89 -8.81 5.59 -1.82
N GLU A 90 -7.57 5.24 -2.11
CA GLU A 90 -6.92 5.45 -3.41
C GLU A 90 -7.66 4.74 -4.53
N GLU A 91 -8.08 3.49 -4.31
CA GLU A 91 -8.87 2.73 -5.29
C GLU A 91 -10.21 3.42 -5.60
N ARG A 92 -10.92 3.88 -4.56
CA ARG A 92 -12.17 4.64 -4.72
C ARG A 92 -11.94 5.94 -5.49
N MET A 93 -10.88 6.67 -5.17
CA MET A 93 -10.52 7.91 -5.86
C MET A 93 -10.18 7.64 -7.34
N ARG A 94 -9.39 6.60 -7.63
CA ARG A 94 -9.04 6.22 -9.01
C ARG A 94 -10.28 5.86 -9.84
N LYS A 95 -11.24 5.15 -9.24
CA LYS A 95 -12.53 4.83 -9.85
C LYS A 95 -13.38 6.10 -10.11
N HIS A 96 -13.44 7.01 -9.14
CA HIS A 96 -14.27 8.22 -9.25
C HIS A 96 -13.67 9.30 -10.18
N LEU A 97 -12.35 9.42 -10.24
CA LEU A 97 -11.65 10.38 -11.10
C LEU A 97 -11.52 9.93 -12.56
N GLY A 98 -12.12 8.79 -12.95
CA GLY A 98 -12.08 8.28 -14.33
C GLY A 98 -10.67 7.91 -14.81
N LEU A 99 -9.70 7.74 -13.90
CA LEU A 99 -8.33 7.32 -14.22
C LEU A 99 -8.26 5.88 -14.71
N ASN A 100 -9.34 5.11 -14.56
CA ASN A 100 -9.61 3.92 -15.36
C ASN A 100 -10.04 4.31 -16.78
N LYS A 101 -9.15 4.97 -17.54
CA LYS A 101 -9.32 5.02 -19.00
C LYS A 101 -9.05 3.62 -19.52
N HIS A 102 -10.11 2.87 -19.75
CA HIS A 102 -10.09 1.67 -20.56
C HIS A 102 -9.36 2.00 -21.87
N ALA A 103 -8.31 1.23 -22.19
CA ALA A 103 -7.80 1.18 -23.54
C ALA A 103 -8.98 0.87 -24.48
N PRO A 104 -9.12 1.57 -25.62
CA PRO A 104 -10.19 1.27 -26.55
C PRO A 104 -9.99 -0.14 -27.09
N VAL A 105 -10.84 -1.08 -26.66
CA VAL A 105 -10.99 -2.37 -27.32
C VAL A 105 -11.56 -2.09 -28.71
N PRO A 106 -10.89 -2.49 -29.81
CA PRO A 106 -11.41 -2.24 -31.14
C PRO A 106 -12.69 -3.03 -31.34
N VAL A 107 -13.80 -2.30 -31.49
CA VAL A 107 -15.12 -2.87 -31.79
C VAL A 107 -15.06 -3.45 -33.20
N LYS A 108 -15.01 -4.78 -33.32
CA LYS A 108 -15.15 -5.45 -34.62
C LYS A 108 -16.60 -5.30 -35.07
N PHE A 109 -16.84 -4.51 -36.12
CA PHE A 109 -18.12 -4.46 -36.81
C PHE A 109 -18.44 -5.84 -37.39
N ARG A 110 -19.56 -6.43 -36.96
CA ARG A 110 -20.11 -7.66 -37.53
C ARG A 110 -21.11 -7.25 -38.62
N MET A 111 -20.74 -7.36 -39.89
CA MET A 111 -21.70 -7.19 -40.98
C MET A 111 -22.55 -8.46 -41.08
N THR A 112 -23.86 -8.32 -40.82
CA THR A 112 -24.87 -9.33 -41.12
C THR A 112 -25.49 -9.02 -42.48
N THR A 113 -25.14 -9.82 -43.50
CA THR A 113 -25.80 -9.79 -44.81
C THR A 113 -27.20 -10.39 -44.67
N HIS A 114 -28.23 -9.53 -44.76
CA HIS A 114 -29.61 -9.95 -45.01
C HIS A 114 -29.79 -10.18 -46.52
N GLN A 115 -30.18 -11.39 -46.91
CA GLN A 115 -30.82 -11.68 -48.20
C GLN A 115 -32.32 -11.91 -47.97
N GLN A 116 -33.16 -11.06 -48.54
CA GLN A 116 -34.59 -11.28 -48.84
C GLN A 116 -34.77 -10.74 -50.26
N SER A 117 -34.98 -11.60 -51.27
CA SER A 117 -36.26 -12.16 -51.77
C SER A 117 -37.14 -11.12 -52.48
N VAL A 118 -37.52 -11.38 -53.74
CA VAL A 118 -38.91 -11.38 -54.26
C VAL A 118 -38.93 -11.61 -55.78
N TYR A 119 -39.80 -12.54 -56.21
CA TYR A 119 -40.21 -12.90 -57.58
C TYR A 119 -40.90 -11.75 -58.33
N SER A 120 -40.84 -11.72 -59.67
CA SER A 120 -42.04 -11.61 -60.53
C SER A 120 -41.75 -11.84 -62.02
N SER A 121 -42.52 -12.78 -62.60
CA SER A 121 -43.17 -12.89 -63.92
C SER A 121 -42.63 -12.12 -65.14
N ASP A 122 -42.50 -12.82 -66.28
CA ASP A 122 -43.31 -12.52 -67.48
C ASP A 122 -43.19 -13.64 -68.55
N VAL A 123 -44.35 -13.98 -69.13
CA VAL A 123 -44.58 -14.87 -70.28
C VAL A 123 -45.24 -14.02 -71.37
N PRO A 124 -44.84 -14.13 -72.63
CA PRO A 124 -45.73 -14.77 -73.63
C PRO A 124 -45.06 -15.91 -74.39
#